data_AF-A0A9W6EPM9-F1
#
_entry.id   AF-A0A9W6EPM9-F1
#
_cell.length_a   1.000
_cell.length_b   1.000
_cell.length_c   1.000
_cell.angle_alpha   90.00
_cell.angle_beta   90.00
_cell.angle_gamma   90.00
#
_symmetry.space_group_name_H-M   'P 1'
#
loop_
_entity.id
_entity.type
_entity.pdbx_description
1 polymer ?
#
loop_
_entity_poly.entity_id
_entity_poly.type
_entity_poly.pdbx_seq_one_letter_code
_entity_poly.pdbx_strand_id
1 'polypeptide(L)'
;MDTNIQAIPGLEKAFAVRPSSDDNNDIFTNVHSLWCPLGLNAVFGGVLMSQALNAVMQRVSPSSIVHSMHCHFVKATRVGTPVFYHVSRVSQGKASSVYTVSARQNDHDVLIVTVSFRRASAPVGNVLKHAVPKPELALDDEMEPHRYGEGTARSLFEFKMATASIGKGDSNPETKYFRRIVRAQSNLARPSGSNEHLLALIRILLERSEERMVYQYILDSTPV
;
A
#
# COMPACT_ATOMS: atom_id res chain seq x y z
N MET A 1 31.33 -12.08 -7.44
CA MET A 1 30.59 -10.89 -7.88
C MET A 1 29.56 -10.63 -6.81
N ASP A 2 29.84 -9.67 -5.93
CA ASP A 2 29.03 -9.39 -4.76
C ASP A 2 27.68 -8.83 -5.19
N THR A 3 26.68 -9.69 -5.26
CA THR A 3 25.27 -9.28 -5.26
C THR A 3 25.05 -8.53 -3.96
N ASN A 4 25.07 -7.20 -4.03
CA ASN A 4 24.74 -6.33 -2.93
C ASN A 4 23.25 -6.55 -2.61
N ILE A 5 22.96 -7.53 -1.75
CA ILE A 5 21.63 -7.90 -1.29
C ILE A 5 21.13 -6.68 -0.52
N GLN A 6 20.29 -5.87 -1.17
CA GLN A 6 19.74 -4.69 -0.55
C GLN A 6 18.89 -5.16 0.66
N ALA A 7 19.39 -4.91 1.86
CA ALA A 7 18.71 -5.26 3.10
C ALA A 7 17.28 -4.69 3.05
N ILE A 8 16.30 -5.50 3.39
CA ILE A 8 14.90 -5.05 3.38
C ILE A 8 14.79 -3.93 4.40
N PRO A 9 14.44 -2.71 3.97
CA PRO A 9 14.20 -1.64 4.93
C PRO A 9 13.09 -2.11 5.86
N GLY A 10 13.18 -1.86 7.18
CA GLY A 10 12.02 -2.06 8.06
C GLY A 10 10.79 -1.42 7.44
N LEU A 11 9.60 -2.01 7.62
CA LEU A 11 8.39 -1.67 6.85
C LEU A 11 8.13 -0.15 6.76
N GLU A 12 8.42 0.61 7.81
CA GLU A 12 8.32 2.07 7.85
C GLU A 12 9.25 2.80 6.88
N LYS A 13 10.47 2.30 6.70
CA LYS A 13 11.43 2.84 5.74
C LYS A 13 10.98 2.60 4.30
N ALA A 14 10.18 1.56 4.03
CA ALA A 14 9.74 1.24 2.67
C ALA A 14 8.79 2.31 2.08
N PHE A 15 8.01 2.99 2.92
CA PHE A 15 7.09 4.04 2.51
C PHE A 15 7.54 5.46 2.91
N ALA A 16 8.76 5.60 3.43
CA ALA A 16 9.28 6.89 3.88
C ALA A 16 9.51 7.86 2.69
N VAL A 17 8.91 9.04 2.81
CA VAL A 17 9.11 10.17 1.89
C VAL A 17 9.51 11.41 2.68
N ARG A 18 10.27 12.29 2.03
CA ARG A 18 10.72 13.57 2.58
C ARG A 18 10.40 14.72 1.62
N PRO A 19 10.26 15.97 2.09
CA PRO A 19 10.20 17.13 1.20
C PRO A 19 11.40 17.14 0.24
N SER A 20 11.15 17.53 -1.02
CA SER A 20 12.19 17.60 -2.05
C SER A 20 13.11 18.82 -1.90
N SER A 21 12.62 19.87 -1.25
CA SER A 21 13.30 21.14 -1.03
C SER A 21 12.70 21.82 0.19
N ASP A 22 13.47 22.66 0.87
CA ASP A 22 12.99 23.39 2.05
C ASP A 22 11.94 24.47 1.69
N ASP A 23 11.96 24.97 0.46
CA ASP A 23 11.07 26.05 0.00
C ASP A 23 9.72 25.56 -0.54
N ASN A 24 9.66 24.34 -1.06
CA ASN A 24 8.44 23.76 -1.64
C ASN A 24 7.92 22.57 -0.83
N ASN A 25 7.01 22.87 0.08
CA ASN A 25 6.38 21.89 0.96
C ASN A 25 5.39 20.95 0.27
N ASP A 26 5.08 21.12 -1.02
CA ASP A 26 4.09 20.30 -1.72
C ASP A 26 4.73 19.24 -2.64
N ILE A 27 6.06 19.17 -2.70
CA ILE A 27 6.79 18.14 -3.47
C ILE A 27 7.58 17.25 -2.51
N PHE A 28 7.35 15.95 -2.60
CA PHE A 28 8.04 14.94 -1.81
C PHE A 28 8.87 14.02 -2.69
N THR A 29 9.90 13.39 -2.13
CA THR A 29 10.68 12.36 -2.81
C THR A 29 10.97 11.18 -1.87
N ASN A 30 11.21 10.01 -2.45
CA ASN A 30 11.52 8.79 -1.70
C ASN A 30 12.84 8.95 -0.94
N VAL A 31 12.86 8.54 0.33
CA VAL A 31 14.08 8.59 1.18
C VAL A 31 15.07 7.50 0.78
N HIS A 32 14.55 6.32 0.45
CA HIS A 32 15.34 5.16 0.11
C HIS A 32 15.09 4.75 -1.35
N SER A 33 16.08 4.09 -1.94
CA SER A 33 15.93 3.52 -3.28
C SER A 33 14.73 2.59 -3.31
N LEU A 34 13.93 2.70 -4.37
CA LEU A 34 12.71 1.92 -4.53
C LEU A 34 13.08 0.45 -4.66
N TRP A 35 12.52 -0.37 -3.76
CA TRP A 35 12.73 -1.80 -3.79
C TRP A 35 12.06 -2.40 -5.04
N CYS A 36 12.79 -3.28 -5.72
CA CYS A 36 12.33 -4.01 -6.88
C CYS A 36 12.57 -5.51 -6.66
N PRO A 37 11.59 -6.39 -6.95
CA PRO A 37 11.81 -7.82 -6.94
C PRO A 37 12.89 -8.22 -7.97
N LEU A 38 13.71 -9.21 -7.61
CA LEU A 38 14.72 -9.75 -8.52
C LEU A 38 14.06 -10.28 -9.81
N GLY A 39 14.56 -9.85 -10.96
CA GLY A 39 14.07 -10.25 -12.28
C GLY A 39 13.05 -9.29 -12.92
N LEU A 40 12.59 -8.27 -12.19
CA LEU A 40 11.74 -7.20 -12.75
C LEU A 40 12.54 -5.90 -12.96
N ASN A 41 12.19 -5.15 -14.00
CA ASN A 41 12.76 -3.83 -14.29
C ASN A 41 11.85 -2.68 -13.87
N ALA A 42 10.80 -2.96 -13.10
CA ALA A 42 9.78 -2.01 -12.70
C ALA A 42 9.51 -2.03 -11.19
N VAL A 43 9.24 -0.85 -10.63
CA VAL A 43 8.86 -0.73 -9.22
C VAL A 43 7.43 -1.19 -9.03
N PHE A 44 7.22 -1.90 -7.92
CA PHE A 44 5.92 -2.44 -7.57
C PHE A 44 4.91 -1.32 -7.21
N GLY A 45 3.69 -1.36 -7.77
CA GLY A 45 2.71 -0.28 -7.64
C GLY A 45 2.30 0.07 -6.21
N GLY A 46 2.26 -0.94 -5.32
CA GLY A 46 1.99 -0.75 -3.89
C GLY A 46 3.04 0.12 -3.17
N VAL A 47 4.30 0.10 -3.62
CA VAL A 47 5.34 1.02 -3.11
C VAL A 47 4.94 2.46 -3.40
N LEU A 48 4.64 2.74 -4.67
CA LEU A 48 4.33 4.08 -5.14
C LEU A 48 3.06 4.63 -4.47
N MET A 49 2.04 3.79 -4.32
CA MET A 49 0.80 4.15 -3.64
C MET A 49 1.03 4.49 -2.17
N SER A 50 1.78 3.66 -1.44
CA SER A 50 2.08 3.91 -0.03
C SER A 50 2.87 5.21 0.14
N GLN A 51 3.86 5.47 -0.70
CA GLN A 51 4.64 6.71 -0.66
C GLN A 51 3.80 7.94 -1.04
N ALA A 52 2.94 7.83 -2.07
CA ALA A 52 2.03 8.91 -2.45
C ALA A 52 1.05 9.25 -1.32
N LEU A 53 0.50 8.24 -0.64
CA LEU A 53 -0.36 8.49 0.51
C LEU A 53 0.41 9.16 1.65
N ASN A 54 1.59 8.67 1.99
CA ASN A 54 2.43 9.24 3.04
C ASN A 54 2.75 10.72 2.76
N ALA A 55 3.05 11.07 1.50
CA ALA A 55 3.29 12.45 1.08
C ALA A 55 2.09 13.37 1.38
N VAL A 56 0.87 12.94 1.06
CA VAL A 56 -0.33 13.74 1.35
C VAL A 56 -0.61 13.82 2.84
N MET A 57 -0.41 12.73 3.57
CA MET A 57 -0.64 12.71 5.02
C MET A 57 0.23 13.72 5.77
N GLN A 58 1.44 14.02 5.27
CA GLN A 58 2.29 15.07 5.83
C GLN A 58 1.77 16.49 5.58
N ARG A 59 0.85 16.68 4.62
CA ARG A 59 0.22 17.97 4.28
C ARG A 59 -1.13 18.18 4.93
N VAL A 60 -1.78 17.10 5.30
CA VAL A 60 -3.12 17.12 5.87
C VAL A 60 -3.04 17.31 7.38
N SER A 61 -4.06 17.96 7.95
CA SER A 61 -4.21 18.10 9.40
C SER A 61 -4.12 16.72 10.08
N PRO A 62 -3.39 16.58 11.20
CA PRO A 62 -3.33 15.33 11.98
C PRO A 62 -4.70 14.81 12.44
N SER A 63 -5.70 15.69 12.50
CA SER A 63 -7.10 15.35 12.83
C SER A 63 -7.94 14.89 11.65
N SER A 64 -7.36 14.67 10.47
CA SER A 64 -8.06 14.14 9.30
C SER A 64 -7.69 12.68 9.07
N ILE A 65 -8.69 11.88 8.71
CA ILE A 65 -8.56 10.44 8.49
C ILE A 65 -8.81 10.17 7.00
N VAL A 66 -8.01 9.29 6.41
CA VAL A 66 -8.22 8.84 5.02
C VAL A 66 -9.55 8.09 4.94
N HIS A 67 -10.39 8.48 3.99
CA HIS A 67 -11.68 7.84 3.76
C HIS A 67 -11.66 6.95 2.51
N SER A 68 -11.06 7.45 1.42
CA SER A 68 -10.90 6.69 0.19
C SER A 68 -9.64 7.12 -0.56
N MET A 69 -9.14 6.22 -1.39
CA MET A 69 -7.99 6.46 -2.26
C MET A 69 -8.23 5.76 -3.59
N HIS A 70 -8.04 6.49 -4.69
CA HIS A 70 -8.12 6.00 -6.06
C HIS A 70 -6.80 6.28 -6.76
N CYS A 71 -6.36 5.37 -7.62
CA CYS A 71 -5.09 5.51 -8.31
C CYS A 71 -5.16 5.04 -9.76
N HIS A 72 -4.40 5.71 -10.62
CA HIS A 72 -4.22 5.36 -12.02
C HIS A 72 -2.73 5.20 -12.32
N PHE A 73 -2.33 3.99 -12.72
CA PHE A 73 -0.96 3.73 -13.18
C PHE A 73 -0.83 4.18 -14.63
N VAL A 74 0.00 5.18 -14.86
CA VAL A 74 0.17 5.81 -16.18
C VAL A 74 1.35 5.19 -16.91
N LYS A 75 2.47 4.95 -16.22
CA LYS A 75 3.71 4.45 -16.81
C LYS A 75 4.51 3.60 -15.84
N ALA A 76 5.21 2.59 -16.37
CA ALA A 76 6.14 1.79 -15.60
C ALA A 76 7.27 2.66 -15.02
N THR A 77 7.53 2.49 -13.72
CA THR A 77 8.54 3.24 -12.99
C THR A 77 9.91 2.57 -13.11
N ARG A 78 10.95 3.35 -13.43
CA ARG A 78 12.33 2.88 -13.53
C ARG A 78 12.98 2.74 -12.16
N VAL A 79 13.60 1.60 -11.92
CA VAL A 79 14.42 1.35 -10.74
C VAL A 79 15.66 2.25 -10.76
N GLY A 80 16.07 2.74 -9.59
CA GLY A 80 17.26 3.61 -9.44
C GLY A 80 17.04 5.09 -9.78
N THR A 81 15.90 5.46 -10.37
CA THR A 81 15.51 6.87 -10.55
C THR A 81 14.57 7.30 -9.41
N PRO A 82 14.81 8.44 -8.73
CA PRO A 82 13.90 8.91 -7.69
C PRO A 82 12.53 9.27 -8.27
N VAL A 83 11.50 9.17 -7.44
CA VAL A 83 10.14 9.58 -7.77
C VAL A 83 9.81 10.85 -7.00
N PHE A 84 9.23 11.82 -7.69
CA PHE A 84 8.74 13.07 -7.10
C PHE A 84 7.23 13.05 -7.00
N TYR A 85 6.69 13.25 -5.81
CA TYR A 85 5.27 13.25 -5.49
C TYR A 85 4.81 14.69 -5.33
N HIS A 86 4.10 15.20 -6.33
CA HIS A 86 3.50 16.52 -6.32
C HIS A 86 2.11 16.43 -5.69
N VAL A 87 1.97 16.98 -4.49
CA VAL A 87 0.71 17.04 -3.76
C VAL A 87 -0.03 18.31 -4.16
N SER A 88 -1.31 18.18 -4.50
CA SER A 88 -2.17 19.32 -4.84
C SER A 88 -3.51 19.16 -4.15
N ARG A 89 -3.96 20.22 -3.50
CA ARG A 89 -5.28 20.25 -2.86
C ARG A 89 -6.33 20.55 -3.93
N VAL A 90 -7.26 19.62 -4.13
CA VAL A 90 -8.35 19.77 -5.12
C VAL A 90 -9.52 20.52 -4.51
N SER A 91 -9.91 20.14 -3.29
CA SER A 91 -11.05 20.74 -2.60
C SER A 91 -10.90 20.64 -1.10
N GLN A 92 -11.42 21.64 -0.40
CA GLN A 92 -11.47 21.68 1.06
C GLN A 92 -12.85 22.14 1.51
N GLY A 93 -13.68 21.17 1.90
CA GLY A 93 -14.94 21.42 2.59
C GLY A 93 -14.76 21.49 4.10
N LYS A 94 -15.87 21.73 4.81
CA LYS A 94 -15.89 21.76 6.29
C LYS A 94 -15.60 20.39 6.91
N ALA A 95 -16.09 19.32 6.30
CA ALA A 95 -16.03 17.95 6.82
C ALA A 95 -15.09 17.03 6.04
N SER A 96 -14.75 17.39 4.80
CA SER A 96 -13.93 16.58 3.90
C SER A 96 -12.93 17.43 3.12
N SER A 97 -11.83 16.82 2.73
CA SER A 97 -10.84 17.44 1.84
C SER A 97 -10.33 16.42 0.84
N VAL A 98 -10.13 16.84 -0.39
CA VAL A 98 -9.66 15.99 -1.48
C VAL A 98 -8.33 16.52 -1.99
N TYR A 99 -7.36 15.61 -2.13
CA TYR A 99 -6.03 15.88 -2.65
C TYR A 99 -5.75 14.98 -3.84
N THR A 100 -4.94 15.49 -4.77
CA THR A 100 -4.34 14.70 -5.84
C THR A 100 -2.84 14.65 -5.65
N VAL A 101 -2.24 13.51 -5.96
CA VAL A 101 -0.79 13.30 -6.02
C VAL A 101 -0.44 12.88 -7.42
N SER A 102 0.42 13.67 -8.07
CA SER A 102 1.09 13.23 -9.29
C SER A 102 2.49 12.74 -8.92
N ALA A 103 2.73 11.44 -9.05
CA ALA A 103 4.06 10.86 -8.91
C ALA A 103 4.75 10.90 -10.26
N ARG A 104 5.95 11.49 -10.32
CA ARG A 104 6.67 11.80 -11.56
C ARG A 104 8.08 11.25 -11.56
N GLN A 105 8.52 10.76 -12.71
CA GLN A 105 9.91 10.45 -13.02
C GLN A 105 10.28 11.10 -14.36
N ASN A 106 11.42 11.78 -14.43
CA ASN A 106 11.88 12.48 -15.63
C ASN A 106 10.77 13.33 -16.27
N ASP A 107 10.06 14.13 -15.44
CA ASP A 107 8.94 14.99 -15.83
C ASP A 107 7.71 14.30 -16.43
N HIS A 108 7.61 12.98 -16.33
CA HIS A 108 6.44 12.22 -16.74
C HIS A 108 5.73 11.61 -15.53
N ASP A 109 4.41 11.71 -15.53
CA ASP A 109 3.56 11.10 -14.53
C ASP A 109 3.60 9.57 -14.70
N VAL A 110 3.94 8.87 -13.61
CA VAL A 110 3.95 7.40 -13.53
C VAL A 110 2.72 6.88 -12.79
N LEU A 111 2.21 7.66 -11.83
CA LEU A 111 1.05 7.33 -11.01
C LEU A 111 0.31 8.62 -10.66
N ILE A 112 -1.01 8.61 -10.82
CA ILE A 112 -1.89 9.68 -10.34
C ILE A 112 -2.76 9.09 -9.24
N VAL A 113 -2.78 9.73 -8.07
CA VAL A 113 -3.59 9.30 -6.92
C VAL A 113 -4.54 10.41 -6.52
N THR A 114 -5.79 10.09 -6.26
CA THR A 114 -6.74 10.99 -5.60
C THR A 114 -7.09 10.41 -4.23
N VAL A 115 -6.90 11.21 -3.18
CA VAL A 115 -7.14 10.82 -1.79
C VAL A 115 -8.19 11.73 -1.19
N SER A 116 -9.23 11.13 -0.63
CA SER A 116 -10.27 11.84 0.11
C SER A 116 -10.07 11.63 1.60
N PHE A 117 -10.09 12.72 2.35
CA PHE A 117 -10.00 12.73 3.81
C PHE A 117 -11.32 13.19 4.41
N ARG A 118 -11.63 12.66 5.58
CA ARG A 118 -12.71 13.10 6.45
C ARG A 118 -12.12 13.64 7.75
N ARG A 119 -12.67 14.72 8.30
CA ARG A 119 -12.29 15.18 9.64
C ARG A 119 -12.65 14.12 10.69
N ALA A 120 -11.74 13.84 11.62
CA ALA A 120 -11.91 12.85 12.69
C ALA A 120 -13.00 13.18 13.70
N SER A 121 -13.70 14.31 13.58
CA SER A 121 -14.83 14.64 14.46
C SER A 121 -15.79 13.45 14.50
N ALA A 122 -16.03 12.95 15.72
CA ALA A 122 -17.01 11.91 15.94
C ALA A 122 -18.36 12.41 15.41
N PRO A 123 -19.06 11.63 14.58
CA PRO A 123 -20.44 12.00 14.26
C PRO A 123 -21.22 12.00 15.58
N VAL A 124 -21.88 13.11 15.88
CA VAL A 124 -22.64 13.30 17.12
C VAL A 124 -24.00 12.62 16.95
N GLY A 125 -24.38 11.71 17.86
CA GLY A 125 -25.67 11.02 17.84
C GLY A 125 -25.61 9.55 17.41
N ASN A 126 -26.66 9.08 16.72
CA ASN A 126 -26.81 7.68 16.31
C ASN A 126 -25.98 7.39 15.05
N VAL A 127 -24.75 6.92 15.26
CA VAL A 127 -23.86 6.48 14.17
C VAL A 127 -24.13 5.02 13.84
N LEU A 128 -24.61 4.75 12.62
CA LEU A 128 -24.72 3.39 12.12
C LEU A 128 -23.32 2.81 11.91
N LYS A 129 -22.97 1.77 12.67
CA LYS A 129 -21.78 0.94 12.46
C LYS A 129 -22.24 -0.42 11.99
N HIS A 130 -21.88 -0.76 10.74
CA HIS A 130 -22.20 -2.05 10.16
C HIS A 130 -21.01 -2.51 9.31
N ALA A 131 -20.72 -3.80 9.40
CA ALA A 131 -19.76 -4.49 8.55
C ALA A 131 -20.27 -5.92 8.32
N VAL A 132 -19.99 -6.46 7.14
CA VAL A 132 -20.22 -7.88 6.87
C VAL A 132 -19.26 -8.69 7.76
N PRO A 133 -19.72 -9.76 8.43
CA PRO A 133 -18.85 -10.59 9.25
C PRO A 133 -17.71 -11.18 8.43
N LYS A 134 -16.55 -11.33 9.07
CA LYS A 134 -15.38 -12.00 8.50
C LYS A 134 -15.78 -13.45 8.12
N PRO A 135 -15.58 -13.90 6.86
CA PRO A 135 -15.76 -15.29 6.48
C PRO A 135 -14.78 -16.18 7.24
N GLU A 136 -15.23 -17.39 7.57
CA GLU A 136 -14.36 -18.42 8.12
C GLU A 136 -13.34 -18.88 7.08
N LEU A 137 -12.09 -19.01 7.50
CA LEU A 137 -10.97 -19.43 6.67
C LEU A 137 -10.34 -20.68 7.27
N ALA A 138 -10.43 -21.80 6.57
CA ALA A 138 -9.56 -22.95 6.85
C ALA A 138 -8.18 -22.68 6.24
N LEU A 139 -7.15 -22.83 7.06
CA LEU A 139 -5.76 -22.78 6.64
C LEU A 139 -5.23 -24.21 6.65
N ASP A 140 -4.55 -24.61 5.58
CA ASP A 140 -3.78 -25.85 5.63
C ASP A 140 -2.51 -25.62 6.45
N ASP A 141 -2.31 -26.46 7.47
CA ASP A 141 -1.12 -26.42 8.34
C ASP A 141 0.18 -26.74 7.57
N GLU A 142 0.08 -27.42 6.43
CA GLU A 142 1.23 -27.90 5.63
C GLU A 142 1.74 -26.92 4.56
N MET A 143 1.20 -25.70 4.46
CA MET A 143 1.57 -24.80 3.37
C MET A 143 2.83 -23.97 3.66
N GLU A 144 3.90 -24.29 2.93
CA GLU A 144 5.16 -23.53 2.89
C GLU A 144 4.92 -22.04 2.58
N PRO A 145 5.56 -21.11 3.33
CA PRO A 145 5.46 -19.68 3.06
C PRO A 145 5.84 -19.39 1.61
N HIS A 146 4.90 -18.85 0.84
CA HIS A 146 5.14 -18.51 -0.56
C HIS A 146 6.16 -17.36 -0.64
N ARG A 147 7.42 -17.71 -0.95
CA ARG A 147 8.50 -16.78 -1.28
C ARG A 147 8.35 -16.35 -2.74
N TYR A 148 8.45 -15.05 -3.02
CA TYR A 148 8.61 -14.57 -4.39
C TYR A 148 10.09 -14.25 -4.63
N GLY A 149 10.64 -14.76 -5.74
CA GLY A 149 12.01 -14.57 -6.18
C GLY A 149 12.96 -15.69 -5.72
N GLU A 150 13.67 -16.31 -6.66
CA GLU A 150 14.83 -17.17 -6.41
C GLU A 150 16.04 -16.35 -5.93
N GLY A 151 15.84 -15.54 -4.88
CA GLY A 151 16.88 -14.69 -4.36
C GLY A 151 16.72 -14.40 -2.89
N THR A 152 17.85 -14.07 -2.28
CA THR A 152 18.09 -13.95 -0.84
C THR A 152 17.40 -12.77 -0.15
N ALA A 153 16.57 -11.99 -0.86
CA ALA A 153 15.78 -10.92 -0.26
C ALA A 153 14.53 -11.52 0.43
N ARG A 154 14.50 -11.53 1.77
CA ARG A 154 13.29 -11.85 2.53
C ARG A 154 12.16 -10.87 2.14
N SER A 155 10.91 -11.33 2.08
CA SER A 155 9.76 -10.45 1.82
C SER A 155 9.45 -9.60 3.07
N LEU A 156 8.88 -8.41 2.92
CA LEU A 156 8.34 -7.65 4.06
C LEU A 156 7.14 -8.35 4.71
N PHE A 157 6.50 -9.25 3.97
CA PHE A 157 5.27 -9.92 4.35
C PHE A 157 5.38 -11.42 4.11
N GLU A 158 4.80 -12.19 5.01
CA GLU A 158 4.52 -13.61 4.83
C GLU A 158 3.10 -13.78 4.31
N PHE A 159 2.97 -14.61 3.28
CA PHE A 159 1.71 -14.92 2.64
C PHE A 159 1.39 -16.38 2.85
N LYS A 160 0.18 -16.65 3.36
CA LYS A 160 -0.42 -17.98 3.41
C LYS A 160 -1.71 -17.97 2.59
N MET A 161 -1.85 -18.90 1.66
CA MET A 161 -3.08 -19.06 0.88
C MET A 161 -4.06 -19.93 1.68
N ALA A 162 -5.36 -19.65 1.58
CA ALA A 162 -6.39 -20.53 2.15
C ALA A 162 -6.71 -21.66 1.16
N THR A 163 -7.03 -22.84 1.69
CA THR A 163 -7.26 -24.11 0.97
C THR A 163 -8.35 -24.00 -0.11
N ALA A 164 -9.35 -23.13 0.09
CA ALA A 164 -10.45 -22.90 -0.84
C ALA A 164 -10.14 -21.90 -1.97
N SER A 165 -8.86 -21.59 -2.25
CA SER A 165 -8.50 -20.67 -3.34
C SER A 165 -8.62 -21.37 -4.70
N ILE A 166 -9.74 -21.17 -5.38
CA ILE A 166 -10.00 -21.72 -6.72
C ILE A 166 -9.35 -20.79 -7.75
N GLY A 167 -8.18 -21.17 -8.26
CA GLY A 167 -7.49 -20.40 -9.29
C GLY A 167 -6.67 -21.22 -10.28
N LYS A 168 -6.12 -22.36 -9.85
CA LYS A 168 -5.23 -23.18 -10.68
C LYS A 168 -6.01 -24.35 -11.31
N GLY A 169 -6.54 -24.13 -12.51
CA GLY A 169 -7.18 -25.19 -13.32
C GLY A 169 -8.60 -24.89 -13.80
N ASP A 170 -9.26 -23.87 -13.25
CA ASP A 170 -10.58 -23.44 -13.73
C ASP A 170 -10.41 -22.43 -14.88
N SER A 171 -11.02 -22.73 -16.03
CA SER A 171 -11.04 -21.85 -17.20
C SER A 171 -12.02 -20.69 -17.04
N ASN A 172 -12.99 -20.80 -16.13
CA ASN A 172 -14.02 -19.81 -15.94
C ASN A 172 -13.48 -18.64 -15.08
N PRO A 173 -13.45 -17.39 -15.58
CA PRO A 173 -12.97 -16.26 -14.80
C PRO A 173 -13.90 -15.88 -13.64
N GLU A 174 -15.20 -16.17 -13.71
CA GLU A 174 -16.18 -15.71 -12.70
C GLU A 174 -16.16 -16.52 -11.39
N THR A 175 -15.59 -17.71 -11.42
CA THR A 175 -15.41 -18.60 -10.25
C THR A 175 -14.06 -18.40 -9.56
N LYS A 176 -13.17 -17.60 -10.17
CA LYS A 176 -11.81 -17.37 -9.64
C LYS A 176 -11.84 -16.43 -8.46
N TYR A 177 -11.42 -16.95 -7.30
CA TYR A 177 -11.10 -16.14 -6.15
C TYR A 177 -9.93 -16.76 -5.40
N PHE A 178 -9.12 -15.90 -4.77
CA PHE A 178 -8.11 -16.35 -3.82
C PHE A 178 -8.39 -15.73 -2.46
N ARG A 179 -8.10 -16.48 -1.41
CA ARG A 179 -8.10 -16.00 -0.03
C ARG A 179 -6.69 -16.17 0.51
N ARG A 180 -6.18 -15.13 1.15
CA ARG A 180 -4.84 -15.15 1.73
C ARG A 180 -4.82 -14.48 3.09
N ILE A 181 -3.98 -15.00 3.97
CA ILE A 181 -3.54 -14.32 5.17
C ILE A 181 -2.19 -13.69 4.88
N VAL A 182 -2.04 -12.44 5.30
CA VAL A 182 -0.81 -11.69 5.16
C VAL A 182 -0.36 -11.28 6.56
N ARG A 183 0.88 -11.62 6.91
CA ARG A 183 1.51 -11.21 8.16
C ARG A 183 2.74 -10.37 7.86
N ALA A 184 2.83 -9.17 8.42
CA ALA A 184 4.06 -8.40 8.37
C ALA A 184 5.17 -9.14 9.13
N GLN A 185 6.38 -9.19 8.58
CA GLN A 185 7.53 -9.83 9.25
C GLN A 185 8.14 -8.99 10.36
N SER A 186 7.75 -7.71 10.45
CA SER A 186 8.19 -6.78 11.48
C SER A 186 6.98 -6.13 12.15
N ASN A 187 7.09 -5.85 13.45
CA ASN A 187 6.11 -5.04 14.16
C ASN A 187 6.18 -3.58 13.66
N LEU A 188 5.01 -2.96 13.50
CA LEU A 188 4.91 -1.51 13.35
C LEU A 188 5.03 -0.89 14.75
N ALA A 189 5.76 0.22 14.89
CA ALA A 189 6.01 0.83 16.20
C ALA A 189 4.76 1.52 16.79
N ARG A 190 3.82 1.91 15.92
CA ARG A 190 2.59 2.63 16.28
C ARG A 190 1.43 1.66 16.56
N PRO A 191 0.39 2.11 17.30
CA PRO A 191 -0.77 1.27 17.60
C PRO A 191 -1.63 1.00 16.35
N SER A 192 -2.48 -0.02 16.44
CA SER A 192 -3.51 -0.32 15.43
C SER A 192 -4.33 0.90 15.05
N GLY A 193 -4.66 1.03 13.76
CA GLY A 193 -5.44 2.16 13.23
C GLY A 193 -4.63 3.43 12.98
N SER A 194 -3.31 3.41 13.22
CA SER A 194 -2.42 4.51 12.85
C SER A 194 -2.24 4.62 11.33
N ASN A 195 -1.66 5.73 10.89
CA ASN A 195 -1.37 5.99 9.48
C ASN A 195 -0.41 4.93 8.90
N GLU A 196 0.53 4.45 9.69
CA GLU A 196 1.51 3.42 9.32
C GLU A 196 0.84 2.07 9.02
N HIS A 197 -0.24 1.72 9.73
CA HIS A 197 -1.03 0.52 9.43
C HIS A 197 -1.75 0.65 8.09
N LEU A 198 -2.27 1.84 7.76
CA LEU A 198 -2.91 2.08 6.48
C LEU A 198 -1.89 2.03 5.32
N LEU A 199 -0.70 2.58 5.54
CA LEU A 199 0.42 2.52 4.58
C LEU A 199 0.88 1.08 4.33
N ALA A 200 1.00 0.28 5.40
CA ALA A 200 1.29 -1.15 5.31
C ALA A 200 0.19 -1.91 4.55
N LEU A 201 -1.08 -1.63 4.82
CA LEU A 201 -2.21 -2.24 4.10
C LEU A 201 -2.11 -1.97 2.60
N ILE A 202 -1.94 -0.70 2.20
CA ILE A 202 -1.83 -0.30 0.78
C ILE A 202 -0.67 -1.00 0.08
N ARG A 203 0.46 -1.16 0.78
CA ARG A 203 1.62 -1.88 0.26
C ARG A 203 1.29 -3.33 -0.11
N ILE A 204 0.47 -4.00 0.71
CA ILE A 204 0.01 -5.38 0.51
C ILE A 204 -1.01 -5.49 -0.63
N LEU A 205 -1.96 -4.53 -0.74
CA LEU A 205 -3.03 -4.54 -1.77
C LEU A 205 -2.44 -4.77 -3.17
N LEU A 206 -1.34 -4.07 -3.38
CA LEU A 206 -0.44 -4.16 -4.50
C LEU A 206 -0.01 -5.56 -4.92
N GLU A 207 0.61 -6.30 -4.00
CA GLU A 207 1.87 -7.05 -4.23
C GLU A 207 1.81 -8.22 -5.25
N ARG A 208 0.65 -8.46 -5.86
CA ARG A 208 0.39 -9.46 -6.91
C ARG A 208 -0.47 -8.94 -8.09
N SER A 209 -0.41 -7.64 -8.40
CA SER A 209 -1.10 -7.03 -9.54
C SER A 209 -0.48 -7.39 -10.90
N GLU A 210 -0.50 -8.67 -11.26
CA GLU A 210 -0.42 -9.11 -12.67
C GLU A 210 -1.79 -9.55 -13.22
N GLU A 211 -2.79 -9.72 -12.36
CA GLU A 211 -4.14 -10.13 -12.78
C GLU A 211 -5.19 -9.10 -12.32
N ARG A 212 -6.12 -8.76 -13.22
CA ARG A 212 -7.31 -7.94 -12.93
C ARG A 212 -8.11 -8.62 -11.82
N MET A 213 -7.95 -8.19 -10.58
CA MET A 213 -8.58 -8.80 -9.40
C MET A 213 -9.23 -7.72 -8.53
N VAL A 214 -10.43 -8.00 -8.04
CA VAL A 214 -11.11 -7.22 -7.00
C VAL A 214 -10.63 -7.76 -5.65
N TYR A 215 -10.04 -6.89 -4.83
CA TYR A 215 -9.51 -7.31 -3.54
C TYR A 215 -10.48 -7.01 -2.39
N GLN A 216 -10.78 -8.01 -1.57
CA GLN A 216 -11.48 -7.86 -0.30
C GLN A 216 -10.53 -8.24 0.84
N TYR A 217 -10.18 -7.27 1.69
CA TYR A 217 -9.28 -7.47 2.83
C TYR A 217 -10.05 -7.34 4.14
N ILE A 218 -9.78 -8.24 5.07
CA ILE A 218 -10.33 -8.21 6.42
C ILE A 218 -9.15 -8.13 7.39
N LEU A 219 -9.08 -7.01 8.10
CA LEU A 219 -8.08 -6.79 9.15
C LEU A 219 -8.55 -7.51 10.41
N ASP A 220 -7.69 -8.38 10.94
CA ASP A 220 -7.89 -8.96 12.27
C ASP A 220 -7.10 -8.11 13.26
N SER A 221 -7.80 -7.41 14.16
CA SER A 221 -7.19 -6.74 15.29
C SER A 221 -7.63 -7.45 16.55
N THR A 222 -7.04 -8.62 16.82
CA THR A 222 -7.11 -9.20 18.16
C THR A 222 -6.16 -8.42 19.07
N PRO A 223 -6.66 -7.79 20.14
CA PRO A 223 -5.78 -7.27 21.18
C PRO A 223 -5.15 -8.45 21.92
N VAL A 224 -3.83 -8.44 22.04
CA VAL A 224 -3.09 -9.25 23.03
C VAL A 224 -3.14 -8.52 24.36
#